data_AF-A0AAD5F8Y8-F1
#
_entry.id   AF-A0AAD5F8Y8-F1
#
_cell.length_a   1.000
_cell.length_b   1.000
_cell.length_c   1.000
_cell.angle_alpha   90.00
_cell.angle_beta   90.00
_cell.angle_gamma   90.00
#
_symmetry.space_group_name_H-M   'P 1'
#
loop_
_entity.id
_entity.type
_entity.pdbx_description
1 polymer ?
#
loop_
_entity_poly.entity_id
_entity_poly.type
_entity_poly.pdbx_seq_one_letter_code
_entity_poly.pdbx_strand_id
1 'polypeptide(L)'
;SLLSEEQLLCPICLDVFTDPVTTPCGHNFCKSCLTQCLMKSQHCYCPLCKEKFTKSPDMKINTTLREVADHFKKKSVPDKPEILCDVCTEEKVKAVKSCMDCCASFCKSHLGPHTYVPRLKKHKLINPVEKLEDYICQKHEKALELFCRDDQTSVCQFCTEGDHKNHNTVPIEKESRVRK
;
A
#
# COMPACT_ATOMS: atom_id res chain seq x y z
N SER A 1 -21.10 -15.42 7.90
CA SER A 1 -19.70 -15.85 7.70
C SER A 1 -19.26 -15.49 6.30
N LEU A 2 -18.44 -14.45 6.17
CA LEU A 2 -17.86 -14.01 4.90
C LEU A 2 -16.47 -14.65 4.80
N LEU A 3 -16.10 -15.16 3.62
CA LEU A 3 -14.78 -15.75 3.35
C LEU A 3 -13.65 -14.80 3.83
N SER A 4 -12.68 -15.30 4.59
CA SER A 4 -11.51 -14.50 5.00
C SER A 4 -10.51 -14.37 3.85
N GLU A 5 -9.78 -13.26 3.79
CA GLU A 5 -8.76 -12.98 2.76
C GLU A 5 -7.78 -14.14 2.58
N GLU A 6 -7.37 -14.74 3.70
CA GLU A 6 -6.45 -15.87 3.79
C GLU A 6 -6.91 -17.10 2.99
N GLN A 7 -8.22 -17.28 2.78
CA GLN A 7 -8.79 -18.41 2.02
C GLN A 7 -8.70 -18.20 0.50
N LEU A 8 -8.41 -16.98 0.05
CA LEU A 8 -8.30 -16.61 -1.37
C LEU A 8 -6.87 -16.33 -1.80
N LEU A 9 -5.88 -16.54 -0.92
CA LEU A 9 -4.48 -16.35 -1.22
C LEU A 9 -3.87 -17.60 -1.86
N CYS A 10 -3.07 -17.35 -2.89
CA CYS A 10 -2.17 -18.35 -3.43
C CYS A 10 -1.03 -18.60 -2.46
N PRO A 11 -0.77 -19.85 -2.03
CA PRO A 11 0.27 -20.16 -1.04
C PRO A 11 1.71 -20.00 -1.58
N ILE A 12 1.87 -19.71 -2.87
CA ILE A 12 3.19 -19.50 -3.50
C ILE A 12 3.53 -18.01 -3.56
N CYS A 13 2.65 -17.17 -4.12
CA CYS A 13 2.90 -15.73 -4.22
C CYS A 13 2.34 -14.93 -3.04
N LEU A 14 1.56 -15.56 -2.16
CA LEU A 14 0.90 -14.95 -1.00
C LEU A 14 0.00 -13.77 -1.38
N ASP A 15 -0.59 -13.84 -2.57
CA ASP A 15 -1.49 -12.83 -3.13
C ASP A 15 -2.79 -13.50 -3.59
N VAL A 16 -3.86 -12.71 -3.72
CA VAL A 16 -5.18 -13.19 -4.15
C VAL A 16 -5.07 -13.87 -5.51
N PHE A 17 -5.71 -15.04 -5.64
CA PHE A 17 -5.61 -15.86 -6.84
C PHE A 17 -5.80 -15.08 -8.15
N THR A 18 -4.89 -15.27 -9.09
CA THR A 18 -4.99 -14.80 -10.48
C THR A 18 -4.94 -16.01 -11.39
N ASP A 19 -5.99 -16.21 -12.19
CA ASP A 19 -6.21 -17.43 -12.97
C ASP A 19 -5.91 -18.70 -12.15
N PRO A 20 -6.64 -18.95 -11.05
CA PRO A 20 -6.40 -20.10 -10.19
C PRO A 20 -6.56 -21.42 -10.93
N VAL A 21 -5.71 -22.39 -10.64
CA VAL A 21 -5.79 -23.78 -11.07
C VAL A 21 -5.96 -24.65 -9.83
N THR A 22 -6.93 -25.56 -9.86
CA THR A 22 -7.15 -26.56 -8.82
C THR A 22 -6.41 -27.84 -9.18
N THR A 23 -5.52 -28.27 -8.30
CA THR A 23 -4.76 -29.53 -8.45
C THR A 23 -5.62 -30.75 -8.09
N PRO A 24 -5.24 -31.97 -8.52
CA PRO A 24 -5.99 -33.20 -8.19
C PRO A 24 -6.20 -33.44 -6.69
N CYS A 25 -5.27 -32.97 -5.84
CA CYS A 25 -5.40 -33.05 -4.39
C CYS A 25 -6.28 -31.93 -3.78
N GLY A 26 -6.92 -31.10 -4.61
CA GLY A 26 -7.86 -30.06 -4.18
C GLY A 26 -7.24 -28.70 -3.85
N HIS A 27 -5.92 -28.56 -3.86
CA HIS A 27 -5.25 -27.29 -3.58
C HIS A 27 -5.25 -26.35 -4.78
N ASN A 28 -5.31 -25.05 -4.52
CA ASN A 28 -5.42 -24.00 -5.53
C ASN A 28 -4.14 -23.16 -5.59
N PHE A 29 -3.73 -22.77 -6.80
CA PHE A 29 -2.56 -21.94 -7.05
C PHE A 29 -2.82 -21.03 -8.26
N CYS A 30 -2.19 -19.87 -8.33
CA CYS A 30 -2.17 -19.12 -9.59
C CYS A 30 -1.53 -19.98 -10.70
N LYS A 31 -2.08 -19.97 -11.91
CA LYS A 31 -1.55 -20.74 -13.05
C LYS A 31 -0.06 -20.51 -13.27
N SER A 32 0.38 -19.25 -13.20
CA SER A 32 1.79 -18.86 -13.34
C SER A 32 2.67 -19.47 -12.24
N CYS A 33 2.22 -19.43 -10.99
CA CYS A 33 2.94 -19.95 -9.83
C CYS A 33 3.11 -21.47 -9.91
N LEU A 34 2.05 -22.19 -10.25
CA LEU A 34 2.11 -23.65 -10.40
C LEU A 34 3.01 -24.04 -11.58
N THR A 35 2.88 -23.35 -12.72
CA THR A 35 3.73 -23.59 -13.90
C THR A 35 5.21 -23.42 -13.57
N GLN A 36 5.59 -22.33 -12.90
CA GLN A 36 6.99 -22.10 -12.50
C GLN A 36 7.52 -23.19 -11.56
N CYS A 37 6.70 -23.68 -10.63
CA CYS A 37 7.11 -24.75 -9.72
C CYS A 37 7.35 -26.07 -10.45
N LEU A 38 6.48 -26.41 -11.41
CA LEU A 38 6.61 -27.61 -12.22
C LEU A 38 7.80 -27.53 -13.19
N MET A 39 8.10 -26.35 -13.76
CA MET A 39 9.29 -26.17 -14.62
C MET A 39 10.61 -26.39 -13.86
N LYS A 40 10.63 -26.12 -12.55
CA LYS A 40 11.81 -26.29 -11.70
C LYS A 40 11.99 -27.72 -11.18
N SER A 41 11.01 -28.59 -11.36
CA SER A 41 10.98 -29.93 -10.75
C SER A 41 10.83 -31.02 -11.80
N GLN A 42 11.66 -32.06 -11.74
CA GLN A 42 11.54 -33.23 -12.63
C GLN A 42 10.30 -34.11 -12.32
N HIS A 43 9.64 -33.87 -11.18
CA HIS A 43 8.46 -34.60 -10.72
C HIS A 43 7.26 -33.68 -10.60
N CYS A 44 6.09 -34.16 -11.03
CA CYS A 44 4.81 -33.45 -10.84
C CYS A 44 4.29 -33.71 -9.41
N TYR A 45 4.34 -32.71 -8.53
CA TYR A 45 3.78 -32.79 -7.18
C TYR A 45 3.11 -31.48 -6.77
N CYS A 46 2.20 -31.55 -5.81
CA CYS A 46 1.56 -30.38 -5.22
C CYS A 46 2.56 -29.57 -4.39
N PRO A 47 2.77 -28.27 -4.68
CA PRO A 47 3.70 -27.44 -3.91
C PRO A 47 3.35 -27.35 -2.41
N LEU A 48 2.07 -27.46 -2.04
CA LEU A 48 1.59 -27.34 -0.67
C LEU A 48 1.70 -28.67 0.12
N CYS A 49 0.92 -29.69 -0.23
CA CYS A 49 0.87 -30.97 0.50
C CYS A 49 1.88 -32.03 0.02
N LYS A 50 2.66 -31.76 -1.03
CA LYS A 50 3.66 -32.66 -1.63
C LYS A 50 3.11 -33.96 -2.26
N GLU A 51 1.80 -34.07 -2.43
CA GLU A 51 1.19 -35.21 -3.13
C GLU A 51 1.67 -35.27 -4.59
N LYS A 52 2.09 -36.45 -5.04
CA LYS A 52 2.56 -36.68 -6.41
C LYS A 52 1.38 -36.80 -7.37
N PHE A 53 1.45 -36.10 -8.49
CA PHE A 53 0.47 -36.23 -9.56
C PHE A 53 0.85 -37.41 -10.48
N THR A 54 -0.15 -38.22 -10.84
CA THR A 54 0.04 -39.36 -11.76
C THR A 54 0.38 -38.90 -13.18
N LYS A 55 -0.10 -37.71 -13.57
CA LYS A 55 0.20 -37.00 -14.82
C LYS A 55 0.30 -35.50 -14.52
N SER A 56 0.93 -34.73 -15.40
CA SER A 56 0.91 -33.26 -15.27
C SER A 56 -0.55 -32.79 -15.15
N PRO A 57 -0.89 -31.97 -14.13
CA PRO A 57 -2.26 -31.51 -13.97
C PRO A 57 -2.68 -30.69 -15.19
N ASP A 58 -3.91 -30.91 -15.63
CA ASP A 58 -4.55 -30.06 -16.63
C ASP A 58 -4.61 -28.63 -16.07
N MET A 59 -3.98 -27.68 -16.76
CA MET A 59 -3.91 -26.27 -16.36
C MET A 59 -5.22 -25.52 -16.67
N LYS A 60 -6.35 -26.14 -16.32
CA LYS A 60 -7.68 -25.56 -16.47
C LYS A 60 -7.90 -24.55 -15.34
N ILE A 61 -8.29 -23.35 -15.73
CA ILE A 61 -8.59 -22.28 -14.79
C ILE A 61 -9.89 -22.64 -14.07
N ASN A 62 -9.89 -22.58 -12.74
CA ASN A 62 -11.08 -22.66 -11.93
C ASN A 62 -11.82 -21.31 -12.04
N THR A 63 -12.79 -21.24 -12.95
CA THR A 63 -13.53 -20.02 -13.27
C THR A 63 -14.34 -19.52 -12.08
N THR A 64 -14.93 -20.42 -11.30
CA THR A 64 -15.69 -20.06 -10.08
C THR A 64 -14.78 -19.42 -9.03
N LEU A 65 -13.61 -20.01 -8.76
CA LEU A 65 -12.65 -19.43 -7.83
C LEU A 65 -12.08 -18.11 -8.35
N ARG A 66 -11.90 -17.97 -9.68
CA ARG A 66 -11.52 -16.71 -10.31
C ARG A 66 -12.58 -15.63 -10.09
N GLU A 67 -13.85 -15.94 -10.32
CA GLU A 67 -14.95 -14.98 -10.10
C GLU A 67 -15.03 -14.53 -8.64
N VAL A 68 -14.88 -15.44 -7.68
CA VAL A 68 -14.83 -15.13 -6.25
C VAL A 68 -13.60 -14.27 -5.92
N ALA A 69 -12.43 -14.63 -6.42
CA ALA A 69 -11.19 -13.88 -6.22
C ALA A 69 -11.25 -12.48 -6.85
N ASP A 70 -11.82 -12.34 -8.04
CA ASP A 70 -11.96 -11.06 -8.74
C ASP A 70 -12.99 -10.16 -8.06
N HIS A 71 -14.10 -10.73 -7.58
CA HIS A 71 -15.06 -10.00 -6.76
C HIS A 71 -14.45 -9.58 -5.42
N PHE A 72 -13.60 -10.42 -4.83
CA PHE A 72 -12.82 -10.06 -3.64
C PHE A 72 -11.84 -8.93 -3.94
N LYS A 73 -11.04 -9.01 -5.02
CA LYS A 73 -10.16 -7.93 -5.48
C LYS A 73 -10.92 -6.62 -5.70
N LYS A 74 -12.14 -6.68 -6.25
CA LYS A 74 -13.01 -5.52 -6.44
C LYS A 74 -13.57 -4.96 -5.12
N LYS A 75 -13.74 -5.79 -4.08
CA LYS A 75 -14.19 -5.38 -2.74
C LYS A 75 -13.05 -5.00 -1.79
N SER A 76 -11.84 -5.51 -2.01
CA SER A 76 -10.62 -5.20 -1.27
C SER A 76 -9.85 -4.01 -1.85
N VAL A 77 -10.33 -3.44 -2.95
CA VAL A 77 -10.12 -2.02 -3.27
C VAL A 77 -11.28 -1.29 -2.60
N PRO A 78 -11.17 -0.82 -1.33
CA PRO A 78 -11.85 0.43 -1.05
C PRO A 78 -11.34 1.41 -2.11
N ASP A 79 -12.22 2.21 -2.69
CA ASP A 79 -11.84 3.47 -3.34
C ASP A 79 -10.88 4.19 -2.39
N LYS A 80 -9.58 3.91 -2.51
CA LYS A 80 -8.57 4.85 -2.07
C LYS A 80 -8.64 5.88 -3.18
N PRO A 81 -9.14 7.09 -2.92
CA PRO A 81 -9.18 8.11 -3.94
C PRO A 81 -7.81 8.18 -4.58
N GLU A 82 -7.78 8.01 -5.90
CA GLU A 82 -6.52 8.08 -6.63
C GLU A 82 -6.04 9.52 -6.55
N ILE A 83 -5.07 9.76 -5.67
CA ILE A 83 -4.50 11.09 -5.48
C ILE A 83 -3.75 11.45 -6.75
N LEU A 84 -4.14 12.57 -7.35
CA LEU A 84 -3.60 13.06 -8.60
C LEU A 84 -2.43 14.02 -8.35
N CYS A 85 -1.62 14.23 -9.37
CA CYS A 85 -0.55 15.20 -9.35
C CYS A 85 -1.11 16.63 -9.44
N ASP A 86 -0.69 17.49 -8.52
CA ASP A 86 -1.15 18.88 -8.46
C ASP A 86 -0.56 19.72 -9.61
N VAL A 87 0.66 19.40 -10.02
CA VAL A 87 1.42 20.14 -11.04
C VAL A 87 0.99 19.85 -12.49
N CYS A 88 0.41 18.69 -12.78
CA CYS A 88 -0.04 18.37 -14.15
C CYS A 88 -1.17 19.33 -14.58
N THR A 89 -1.03 19.96 -15.75
CA THR A 89 -1.99 20.95 -16.26
C THR A 89 -3.02 20.38 -17.24
N GLU A 90 -2.66 19.33 -17.98
CA GLU A 90 -3.52 18.72 -19.00
C GLU A 90 -4.10 17.39 -18.50
N GLU A 91 -3.35 16.31 -18.65
CA GLU A 91 -3.71 14.99 -18.14
C GLU A 91 -3.25 14.87 -16.68
N LYS A 92 -4.21 14.82 -15.75
CA LYS A 92 -3.91 14.61 -14.33
C LYS A 92 -3.42 13.17 -14.11
N VAL A 93 -2.12 13.03 -13.93
CA VAL A 93 -1.47 11.75 -13.68
C VAL A 93 -1.50 11.41 -12.18
N LYS A 94 -1.66 10.13 -11.84
CA LYS A 94 -1.57 9.60 -10.48
C LYS A 94 -0.28 10.05 -9.77
N ALA A 95 -0.43 10.55 -8.55
CA ALA A 95 0.69 10.90 -7.68
C ALA A 95 1.35 9.65 -7.10
N VAL A 96 2.67 9.72 -6.95
CA VAL A 96 3.49 8.65 -6.35
C VAL A 96 4.02 9.05 -4.96
N LYS A 97 4.10 10.36 -4.68
CA LYS A 97 4.48 10.93 -3.37
C LYS A 97 3.81 12.28 -3.14
N SER A 98 3.59 12.64 -1.88
CA SER A 98 3.28 14.01 -1.45
C SER A 98 4.46 14.60 -0.69
N CYS A 99 4.70 15.88 -0.88
CA CYS A 99 5.72 16.66 -0.19
C CYS A 99 5.07 17.53 0.87
N MET A 100 5.47 17.35 2.13
CA MET A 100 4.93 18.13 3.24
C MET A 100 5.38 19.59 3.19
N ASP A 101 6.58 19.86 2.68
CA ASP A 101 7.12 21.22 2.57
C ASP A 101 6.50 22.02 1.42
N CYS A 102 6.19 21.35 0.30
CA CYS A 102 5.52 22.00 -0.84
C CYS A 102 4.00 22.03 -0.69
N CYS A 103 3.44 21.30 0.29
CA CYS A 103 2.01 21.08 0.41
C CYS A 103 1.38 20.60 -0.91
N ALA A 104 2.03 19.67 -1.61
CA ALA A 104 1.59 19.18 -2.92
C ALA A 104 1.93 17.70 -3.17
N SER A 105 1.20 17.08 -4.09
CA SER A 105 1.31 15.70 -4.56
C SER A 105 1.87 15.65 -5.99
N PHE A 106 2.79 14.71 -6.23
CA PHE A 106 3.59 14.66 -7.46
C PHE A 106 3.52 13.29 -8.12
N CYS A 107 3.31 13.28 -9.44
CA CYS A 107 3.59 12.12 -10.28
C CYS A 107 5.11 11.90 -10.41
N LYS A 108 5.53 10.78 -11.02
CA LYS A 108 6.96 10.44 -11.15
C LYS A 108 7.80 11.52 -11.83
N SER A 109 7.24 12.19 -12.86
CA SER A 109 7.92 13.28 -13.58
C SER A 109 8.15 14.49 -12.67
N HIS A 110 7.09 14.99 -12.04
CA HIS A 110 7.17 16.17 -11.18
C HIS A 110 7.82 15.91 -9.81
N LEU A 111 7.99 14.64 -9.42
CA LEU A 111 8.79 14.27 -8.24
C LEU A 111 10.30 14.36 -8.52
N GLY A 112 10.72 14.27 -9.79
CA GLY A 112 12.13 14.28 -10.19
C GLY A 112 12.98 15.33 -9.47
N PRO A 113 12.61 16.62 -9.45
CA PRO A 113 13.35 17.68 -8.78
C PRO A 113 13.66 17.40 -7.29
N HIS A 114 12.75 16.75 -6.56
CA HIS A 114 12.99 16.34 -5.16
C HIS A 114 14.09 15.30 -5.01
N THR A 115 14.42 14.58 -6.08
CA THR A 115 15.45 13.53 -6.06
C THR A 115 16.83 14.04 -6.47
N TYR A 116 16.93 15.10 -7.27
CA TYR A 116 18.23 15.58 -7.81
C TYR A 116 18.58 17.02 -7.46
N VAL A 117 17.62 17.92 -7.17
CA VAL A 117 17.92 19.31 -6.79
C VAL A 117 18.36 19.35 -5.32
N PRO A 118 19.58 19.82 -4.99
CA PRO A 118 20.13 19.74 -3.63
C PRO A 118 19.25 20.36 -2.53
N ARG A 119 18.55 21.46 -2.84
CA ARG A 119 17.64 22.11 -1.89
C ARG A 119 16.38 21.28 -1.64
N LEU A 120 15.83 20.67 -2.68
CA LEU A 120 14.57 19.91 -2.62
C LEU A 120 14.75 18.49 -2.07
N LYS A 121 15.96 17.93 -2.12
CA LYS A 121 16.31 16.64 -1.49
C LYS A 121 16.03 16.57 0.01
N LYS A 122 16.02 17.73 0.68
CA LYS A 122 15.75 17.83 2.12
C LYS A 122 14.27 17.83 2.46
N HIS A 123 13.39 17.96 1.47
CA HIS A 123 11.96 17.99 1.70
C HIS A 123 11.45 16.61 2.12
N LYS A 124 10.45 16.61 3.00
CA LYS A 124 9.86 15.39 3.54
C LYS A 124 8.80 14.84 2.59
N LEU A 125 9.10 13.68 2.02
CA LEU A 125 8.20 12.97 1.11
C LEU A 125 7.49 11.82 1.82
N ILE A 126 6.17 11.80 1.74
CA ILE A 126 5.32 10.73 2.27
C ILE A 126 4.56 10.04 1.14
N ASN A 127 3.92 8.91 1.44
CA ASN A 127 2.97 8.32 0.49
C ASN A 127 1.84 9.32 0.22
N PRO A 128 1.25 9.30 -0.99
CA PRO A 128 0.15 10.19 -1.31
C PRO A 128 -0.95 10.10 -0.25
N VAL A 129 -1.39 11.25 0.26
CA VAL A 129 -2.52 11.39 1.18
C VAL A 129 -3.63 12.22 0.54
N GLU A 130 -4.89 11.88 0.81
CA GLU A 130 -6.06 12.52 0.20
C GLU A 130 -6.21 13.97 0.68
N LYS A 131 -6.05 14.18 1.98
CA LYS A 131 -6.13 15.49 2.63
C LYS A 131 -4.76 15.85 3.16
N LEU A 132 -3.92 16.43 2.30
CA LEU A 132 -2.61 16.90 2.74
C LEU A 132 -2.74 18.03 3.77
N GLU A 133 -3.83 18.80 3.70
CA GLU A 133 -4.20 19.84 4.68
C GLU A 133 -4.25 19.33 6.13
N ASP A 134 -4.66 18.07 6.34
CA ASP A 134 -4.70 17.44 7.67
C ASP A 134 -3.31 17.27 8.28
N TYR A 135 -2.25 17.39 7.47
CA TYR A 135 -0.86 17.31 7.89
C TYR A 135 -0.18 18.68 7.91
N ILE A 136 -0.90 19.77 7.63
CA ILE A 136 -0.38 21.12 7.56
C ILE A 136 -1.06 22.01 8.61
N CYS A 137 -0.25 22.68 9.41
CA CYS A 137 -0.69 23.66 10.38
C CYS A 137 -1.34 24.84 9.66
N GLN A 138 -2.64 25.03 9.83
CA GLN A 138 -3.39 26.13 9.20
C GLN A 138 -2.91 27.52 9.63
N LYS A 139 -2.34 27.66 10.83
CA LYS A 139 -1.79 28.93 11.34
C LYS A 139 -0.43 29.31 10.75
N HIS A 140 0.39 28.33 10.38
CA HIS A 140 1.81 28.55 10.06
C HIS A 140 2.23 27.97 8.72
N GLU A 141 1.35 27.23 8.03
CA GLU A 141 1.60 26.57 6.75
C GLU A 141 2.84 25.66 6.80
N LYS A 142 2.99 24.93 7.91
CA LYS A 142 4.09 23.98 8.15
C LYS A 142 3.55 22.61 8.53
N ALA A 143 4.33 21.58 8.21
CA ALA A 143 4.06 20.21 8.59
C ALA A 143 3.75 20.07 10.09
N LEU A 144 2.68 19.33 10.39
CA LEU A 144 2.33 18.89 11.74
C LEU A 144 3.18 17.67 12.09
N GLU A 145 4.34 17.90 12.70
CA GLU A 145 5.31 16.84 13.02
C GLU A 145 5.31 16.46 14.50
N LEU A 146 4.63 17.24 15.34
CA LEU A 146 4.58 17.09 16.78
C LEU A 146 3.15 16.81 17.23
N PHE A 147 3.00 16.14 18.37
CA PHE A 147 1.74 15.90 19.05
C PHE A 147 1.81 16.52 20.45
N CYS A 148 0.88 17.42 20.74
CA CYS A 148 0.67 17.98 22.07
C CYS A 148 -0.19 17.02 22.88
N ARG A 149 0.33 16.49 23.99
CA ARG A 149 -0.40 15.55 24.86
C ARG A 149 -1.45 16.22 25.73
N ASP A 150 -1.18 17.46 26.15
CA ASP A 150 -2.08 18.26 26.97
C ASP A 150 -3.38 18.58 26.20
N ASP A 151 -3.25 19.01 24.94
CA ASP A 151 -4.41 19.37 24.09
C ASP A 151 -4.87 18.24 23.16
N GLN A 152 -4.15 17.11 23.18
CA GLN A 152 -4.38 15.95 22.32
C GLN A 152 -4.49 16.29 20.82
N THR A 153 -3.62 17.16 20.33
CA THR A 153 -3.66 17.66 18.95
C THR A 153 -2.30 17.66 18.28
N SER A 154 -2.28 17.49 16.97
CA SER A 154 -1.08 17.60 16.16
C SER A 154 -0.73 19.07 15.93
N VAL A 155 0.55 19.42 16.11
CA VAL A 155 1.05 20.80 16.04
C VAL A 155 2.34 20.87 15.23
N CYS A 156 2.64 22.02 14.64
CA CYS A 156 3.94 22.27 14.00
C CYS A 156 4.96 22.82 15.00
N GLN A 157 6.23 22.89 14.61
CA GLN A 157 7.31 23.42 15.47
C GLN A 157 7.01 24.84 15.99
N PHE A 158 6.50 25.74 15.14
CA PHE A 158 6.19 27.12 15.54
C PHE A 158 5.06 27.22 16.58
N CYS A 159 4.12 26.27 16.59
CA CYS A 159 3.09 26.22 17.62
C CYS A 159 3.70 26.00 19.02
N THR A 160 4.81 25.26 19.09
CA THR A 160 5.55 24.99 20.34
C THR A 160 6.41 26.17 20.81
N GLU A 161 6.52 27.23 20.00
CA GLU A 161 7.16 28.47 20.41
C GLU A 161 6.12 29.51 20.91
N GLY A 162 4.83 29.27 20.61
CA GLY A 162 3.70 30.14 20.96
C GLY A 162 2.67 29.43 21.84
N ASP A 163 1.50 29.11 21.27
CA ASP A 163 0.32 28.63 22.00
C ASP A 163 0.59 27.36 22.83
N HIS A 164 1.52 26.51 22.40
CA HIS A 164 1.88 25.25 23.08
C HIS A 164 3.27 25.29 23.74
N LYS A 165 3.79 26.48 24.06
CA LYS A 165 5.17 26.67 24.55
C LYS A 165 5.51 25.89 25.82
N ASN A 166 4.55 25.72 26.71
CA ASN A 166 4.74 25.02 27.98
C ASN A 166 4.04 23.65 28.01
N HIS A 167 3.51 23.19 26.87
CA HIS A 167 2.81 21.90 26.81
C HIS A 167 3.80 20.78 26.51
N ASN A 168 3.44 19.57 26.93
CA ASN A 168 4.18 18.36 26.63
C ASN A 168 3.95 17.97 25.16
N THR A 169 4.89 18.39 24.31
CA THR A 169 4.89 18.09 22.88
C THR A 169 5.93 17.04 22.55
N VAL A 170 5.56 16.04 21.75
CA VAL A 170 6.43 14.93 21.35
C VAL A 170 6.37 14.71 19.84
N PRO A 171 7.43 14.21 19.19
CA PRO A 171 7.36 13.82 17.78
C PRO A 171 6.30 12.74 17.52
N ILE A 172 5.48 12.91 16.47
CA ILE A 172 4.38 11.98 16.13
C ILE A 172 4.88 10.53 15.90
N GLU A 173 6.10 10.37 15.36
CA GLU A 173 6.73 9.06 15.17
C GLU A 173 6.97 8.29 16.47
N LYS A 174 7.11 9.00 17.60
CA LYS A 174 7.29 8.39 18.92
C LYS A 174 5.93 8.07 19.56
N GLU A 175 4.92 8.91 19.34
CA GLU A 175 3.58 8.73 19.90
C GLU A 175 2.81 7.57 19.24
N SER A 176 2.93 7.42 17.91
CA SER A 176 2.30 6.32 17.15
C SER A 176 2.78 4.91 17.55
N ARG A 177 3.92 4.79 18.22
CA ARG A 177 4.42 3.51 18.77
C ARG A 177 3.77 3.10 20.09
N VAL A 178 3.07 4.01 20.76
CA VAL A 178 2.43 3.76 22.08
C VAL A 178 0.98 3.28 21.92
N ARG A 179 0.37 3.43 20.73
CA ARG A 179 -1.02 3.03 20.43
C ARG A 179 -1.13 1.72 19.62
N LYS A 180 -0.16 0.81 19.73
CA LYS A 180 -0.27 -0.55 19.16
C LYS A 180 -0.79 -1.54 20.19
#